data_AF-A0AAC9MYE1-F1
#
_entry.id   AF-A0AAC9MYE1-F1
#
_cell.length_a   1.000
_cell.length_b   1.000
_cell.length_c   1.000
_cell.angle_alpha   90.00
_cell.angle_beta   90.00
_cell.angle_gamma   90.00
#
_symmetry.space_group_name_H-M   'P 1'
#
loop_
_entity.id
_entity.type
_entity.pdbx_description
1 polymer ?
#
loop_
_entity_poly.entity_id
_entity_poly.type
_entity_poly.pdbx_seq_one_letter_code
_entity_poly.pdbx_strand_id
1 'polypeptide(L)'
;MNTDEVAEQPIGVISAETAAFALDRFAGRNARVPGSTVVHAMRPARFLGRSVPGLGCGTAVGGWDWSRLLPSAEPITCSRCRRSRSSAADDDLFDERAQLSLDFGGLG
;
A
#
# COMPACT_ATOMS: atom_id res chain seq x y z
N MET A 1 1.57 -11.56 36.46
CA MET A 1 2.32 -11.22 35.24
C MET A 1 2.31 -12.46 34.37
N ASN A 2 1.48 -12.46 33.31
CA ASN A 2 1.45 -13.54 32.34
C ASN A 2 2.30 -13.14 31.14
N THR A 3 3.29 -13.97 30.86
CA THR A 3 4.08 -14.00 29.63
C THR A 3 3.47 -15.09 28.73
N ASP A 4 3.50 -14.85 27.41
CA ASP A 4 3.26 -15.83 26.35
C ASP A 4 1.83 -16.34 26.11
N GLU A 5 1.04 -15.54 25.39
CA GLU A 5 0.26 -16.05 24.25
C GLU A 5 0.36 -15.02 23.12
N VAL A 6 1.52 -14.99 22.45
CA VAL A 6 1.60 -14.37 21.13
C VAL A 6 0.87 -15.33 20.19
N ALA A 7 -0.46 -15.21 20.14
CA ALA A 7 -1.29 -16.00 19.23
C ALA A 7 -0.64 -15.99 17.85
N GLU A 8 -0.40 -17.17 17.27
CA GLU A 8 0.01 -17.32 15.88
C GLU A 8 -1.01 -16.57 15.02
N GLN A 9 -0.71 -15.32 14.71
CA GLN A 9 -1.53 -14.51 13.82
C GLN A 9 -1.36 -15.16 12.44
N PRO A 10 -2.43 -15.72 11.84
CA PRO A 10 -2.32 -16.22 10.48
C PRO A 10 -1.77 -15.09 9.62
N ILE A 11 -0.68 -15.37 8.91
CA ILE A 11 -0.11 -14.43 7.94
C ILE A 11 -1.22 -14.10 6.94
N GLY A 12 -1.91 -12.97 7.11
CA GLY A 12 -3.01 -12.58 6.23
C GLY A 12 -4.22 -11.88 6.86
N VAL A 13 -4.37 -11.78 8.18
CA VAL A 13 -5.54 -11.08 8.75
C VAL A 13 -5.21 -9.62 9.04
N ILE A 14 -5.63 -8.74 8.13
CA ILE A 14 -5.69 -7.29 8.39
C ILE A 14 -7.07 -6.97 8.94
N SER A 15 -7.16 -6.68 10.24
CA SER A 15 -8.43 -6.26 10.85
C SER A 15 -8.86 -4.88 10.34
N ALA A 16 -10.16 -4.59 10.42
CA ALA A 16 -10.68 -3.27 10.08
C ALA A 16 -10.03 -2.16 10.94
N GLU A 17 -9.80 -2.46 12.22
CA GLU A 17 -9.22 -1.52 13.18
C GLU A 17 -7.75 -1.24 12.86
N THR A 18 -6.96 -2.27 12.53
CA THR A 18 -5.56 -2.11 12.13
C THR A 18 -5.46 -1.29 10.83
N ALA A 19 -6.34 -1.56 9.85
CA ALA A 19 -6.37 -0.80 8.62
C ALA A 19 -6.74 0.68 8.86
N ALA A 20 -7.76 0.95 9.68
CA ALA A 20 -8.20 2.30 10.02
C ALA A 20 -7.10 3.08 10.77
N PHE A 21 -6.48 2.46 11.78
CA PHE A 21 -5.37 3.06 12.51
C PHE A 21 -4.19 3.40 11.59
N ALA A 22 -3.86 2.48 10.67
CA ALA A 22 -2.78 2.71 9.72
C ALA A 22 -3.13 3.83 8.73
N LEU A 23 -4.38 3.92 8.25
CA LEU A 23 -4.82 5.03 7.38
C LEU A 23 -4.72 6.38 8.10
N ASP A 24 -5.17 6.46 9.35
CA ASP A 24 -5.09 7.66 10.17
C ASP A 24 -3.63 8.11 10.40
N ARG A 25 -2.74 7.16 10.73
CA ARG A 25 -1.30 7.42 10.91
C ARG A 25 -0.65 8.13 9.72
N PHE A 26 -1.11 7.85 8.50
CA PHE A 26 -0.60 8.42 7.26
C PHE A 26 -1.51 9.50 6.64
N ALA A 27 -2.59 9.91 7.32
CA ALA A 27 -3.50 10.94 6.84
C ALA A 27 -2.74 12.26 6.58
N GLY A 28 -2.77 12.71 5.32
CA GLY A 28 -2.07 13.93 4.89
C GLY A 28 -0.54 13.85 4.91
N ARG A 29 0.05 12.66 5.09
CA ARG A 29 1.50 12.46 5.22
C ARG A 29 2.04 11.58 4.09
N ASN A 30 3.30 11.82 3.74
CA ASN A 30 4.10 10.92 2.91
C ASN A 30 4.76 9.85 3.79
N ALA A 31 5.53 8.94 3.19
CA ALA A 31 6.26 7.93 3.92
C ALA A 31 7.69 7.74 3.41
N ARG A 32 8.57 7.34 4.31
CA ARG A 32 9.91 6.79 4.01
C ARG A 32 9.97 5.33 4.41
N VAL A 33 10.73 4.56 3.64
CA VAL A 33 11.15 3.20 4.04
C VAL A 33 12.36 3.34 4.98
N PRO A 34 12.47 2.54 6.06
CA PRO A 34 13.64 2.54 6.92
C PRO A 34 14.95 2.37 6.13
N GLY A 35 15.95 3.18 6.45
CA GLY A 35 17.24 3.17 5.73
C GLY A 35 17.24 3.91 4.39
N SER A 36 16.11 4.48 3.95
CA SER A 36 16.02 5.28 2.72
C SER A 36 15.73 6.75 3.03
N THR A 37 16.36 7.65 2.27
CA THR A 37 16.04 9.08 2.26
C THR A 37 14.93 9.43 1.25
N VAL A 38 14.47 8.45 0.47
CA VAL A 38 13.44 8.65 -0.54
C VAL A 38 12.06 8.75 0.11
N VAL A 39 11.35 9.83 -0.21
CA VAL A 39 9.99 10.12 0.26
C VAL A 39 8.99 9.71 -0.80
N HIS A 40 8.05 8.86 -0.43
CA HIS A 40 6.99 8.32 -1.27
C HIS A 40 5.65 8.96 -0.94
N ALA A 41 4.82 9.16 -1.95
CA ALA A 41 3.42 9.53 -1.72
C ALA A 41 2.69 8.37 -1.04
N MET A 42 1.91 8.66 -0.01
CA MET A 42 0.92 7.72 0.51
C MET A 42 -0.40 7.89 -0.22
N ARG A 43 -1.03 6.77 -0.58
CA ARG A 43 -2.36 6.71 -1.19
C ARG A 43 -3.14 5.55 -0.56
N PRO A 44 -4.46 5.67 -0.43
CA PRO A 44 -5.30 4.49 -0.16
C PRO A 44 -5.11 3.46 -1.28
N ALA A 45 -4.96 2.20 -0.90
CA ALA A 45 -4.92 1.03 -1.79
C ALA A 45 -5.99 0.02 -1.34
N ARG A 46 -6.36 -0.91 -2.23
CA ARG A 46 -7.30 -1.99 -1.91
C ARG A 46 -6.55 -3.28 -1.64
N PHE A 47 -6.84 -3.90 -0.49
CA PHE A 47 -6.30 -5.20 -0.10
C PHE A 47 -7.41 -6.04 0.53
N LEU A 48 -7.68 -7.22 -0.05
CA LEU A 48 -8.75 -8.12 0.40
C LEU A 48 -10.10 -7.39 0.63
N GLY A 49 -10.49 -6.52 -0.30
CA GLY A 49 -11.73 -5.72 -0.23
C GLY A 49 -11.69 -4.52 0.73
N ARG A 50 -10.59 -4.32 1.47
CA ARG A 50 -10.44 -3.22 2.44
C ARG A 50 -9.56 -2.11 1.91
N SER A 51 -9.82 -0.88 2.35
CA SER A 51 -8.92 0.25 2.12
C SER A 51 -7.77 0.16 3.11
N VAL A 52 -6.54 0.28 2.62
CA VAL A 52 -5.31 0.22 3.41
C VAL A 52 -4.31 1.27 2.91
N PRO A 53 -3.29 1.67 3.69
CA PRO A 53 -2.25 2.53 3.17
C PRO A 53 -1.44 1.84 2.07
N GLY A 54 -1.06 2.58 1.04
CA GLY A 54 -0.21 2.11 -0.03
C GLY A 54 0.77 3.19 -0.47
N LEU A 55 1.92 2.77 -0.99
CA LEU A 55 2.84 3.69 -1.66
C LEU A 55 2.31 3.99 -3.06
N GLY A 56 2.17 5.26 -3.42
CA GLY A 56 1.65 5.69 -4.72
C GLY A 56 2.51 5.29 -5.93
N CYS A 57 3.67 4.69 -5.71
CA CYS A 57 4.51 4.08 -6.74
C CYS A 57 4.22 2.59 -6.98
N GLY A 58 3.32 1.97 -6.20
CA GLY A 58 3.00 0.55 -6.26
C GLY A 58 4.06 -0.37 -5.64
N THR A 59 5.12 0.20 -5.05
CA THR A 59 6.11 -0.60 -4.31
C THR A 59 5.42 -1.23 -3.11
N ALA A 60 5.47 -2.56 -3.04
CA ALA A 60 4.91 -3.30 -1.92
C ALA A 60 5.64 -2.93 -0.62
N VAL A 61 4.85 -2.77 0.44
CA VAL A 61 5.38 -2.73 1.80
C VAL A 61 5.57 -4.18 2.22
N GLY A 62 6.79 -4.58 2.61
CA GLY A 62 7.09 -5.97 2.95
C GLY A 62 6.10 -6.52 3.98
N GLY A 63 5.38 -7.60 3.63
CA GLY A 63 4.35 -8.20 4.47
C GLY A 63 3.13 -7.31 4.77
N TRP A 64 2.93 -6.22 4.03
CA TRP A 64 1.92 -5.18 4.31
C TRP A 64 2.06 -4.54 5.70
N ASP A 65 3.27 -4.60 6.27
CA ASP A 65 3.56 -4.06 7.59
C ASP A 65 3.86 -2.55 7.50
N TRP A 66 2.81 -1.73 7.54
CA TRP A 66 2.94 -0.27 7.50
C TRP A 66 3.55 0.32 8.76
N SER A 67 3.67 -0.45 9.85
CA SER A 67 4.34 0.02 11.06
C SER A 67 5.83 0.31 10.79
N ARG A 68 6.42 -0.38 9.81
CA ARG A 68 7.81 -0.17 9.37
C ARG A 68 8.00 1.14 8.62
N LEU A 69 6.95 1.70 8.02
CA LEU A 69 7.06 2.97 7.30
C LEU A 69 7.12 4.14 8.28
N LEU A 70 7.97 5.11 7.95
CA LEU A 70 8.14 6.34 8.72
C LEU A 70 7.30 7.45 8.09
N PRO A 71 6.24 7.96 8.77
CA PRO A 71 5.48 9.11 8.28
C PRO A 71 6.38 10.33 8.10
N SER A 72 6.16 11.10 7.04
CA SER A 72 6.95 12.29 6.72
C SER A 72 6.06 13.40 6.18
N ALA A 73 6.31 14.63 6.64
CA ALA A 73 5.71 15.85 6.09
C ALA A 73 6.53 16.43 4.92
N GLU A 74 7.66 15.82 4.59
CA GLU A 74 8.55 16.34 3.55
C GLU A 74 7.98 16.14 2.13
N PRO A 75 8.44 16.93 1.14
CA PRO A 75 8.05 16.75 -0.26
C PRO A 75 8.41 15.36 -0.81
N ILE A 76 7.60 14.86 -1.74
CA ILE A 76 7.82 13.59 -2.43
C ILE A 76 9.10 13.67 -3.28
N THR A 77 10.07 12.80 -3.02
CA THR A 77 11.32 12.69 -3.78
C THR A 77 11.39 11.45 -4.67
N CYS A 78 10.52 10.45 -4.46
CA CYS A 78 10.42 9.29 -5.33
C CYS A 78 9.99 9.68 -6.76
N SER A 79 10.83 9.40 -7.75
CA SER A 79 10.56 9.73 -9.16
C SER A 79 9.28 9.08 -9.70
N ARG A 80 8.97 7.84 -9.29
CA ARG A 80 7.74 7.15 -9.71
C ARG A 80 6.49 7.79 -9.10
N CYS A 81 6.50 8.11 -7.80
CA CYS A 81 5.41 8.84 -7.14
C CYS A 81 5.20 10.24 -7.75
N ARG A 82 6.28 10.93 -8.16
CA ARG A 82 6.17 12.23 -8.82
C ARG A 82 5.52 12.13 -10.19
N ARG A 83 5.82 11.08 -10.97
CA ARG A 83 5.17 10.81 -12.27
C ARG A 83 3.71 10.37 -12.11
N SER A 84 3.41 9.48 -11.17
CA SER A 84 2.03 9.02 -10.94
C SER A 84 1.12 10.10 -10.35
N ARG A 85 1.67 11.11 -9.67
CA ARG A 85 0.88 12.29 -9.25
C ARG A 85 0.29 13.06 -10.44
N SER A 86 0.94 13.00 -11.60
CA SER A 86 0.41 13.54 -12.86
C SER A 86 -0.70 12.66 -13.45
N SER A 87 -0.75 11.38 -13.09
CA SER A 87 -1.73 10.39 -13.56
C SER A 87 -2.90 10.17 -12.59
N ALA A 88 -2.78 10.55 -11.32
CA ALA A 88 -3.87 10.44 -10.34
C ALA A 88 -5.07 11.36 -10.62
N ALA A 89 -4.99 12.23 -11.63
CA ALA A 89 -6.15 12.91 -12.20
C ALA A 89 -6.97 12.02 -13.16
N ASP A 90 -6.41 10.89 -13.62
CA ASP A 90 -7.00 9.93 -14.58
C ASP A 90 -7.39 8.58 -13.93
N ASP A 91 -7.00 8.31 -12.68
CA ASP A 91 -7.16 7.01 -12.01
C ASP A 91 -8.62 6.64 -11.62
N ASP A 92 -9.60 7.52 -11.83
CA ASP A 92 -11.04 7.18 -11.66
C ASP A 92 -11.55 6.26 -12.80
N LEU A 93 -10.68 5.91 -13.76
CA LEU A 93 -10.97 5.12 -14.96
C LEU A 93 -10.14 3.83 -15.08
N PHE A 94 -9.63 3.26 -13.98
CA PHE A 94 -9.16 1.86 -14.02
C PHE A 94 -10.37 0.90 -13.98
N ASP A 95 -11.08 0.95 -15.11
CA ASP A 95 -12.09 0.06 -15.63
C ASP A 95 -11.60 -1.40 -15.56
N GLU A 96 -12.52 -2.30 -15.24
CA GLU A 96 -12.38 -3.75 -15.08
C GLU A 96 -11.88 -4.48 -16.35
N ARG A 97 -11.45 -3.73 -17.37
CA ARG A 97 -11.04 -4.20 -18.71
C ARG A 97 -9.54 -4.34 -18.91
N ALA A 98 -8.72 -4.01 -17.92
CA ALA A 98 -7.26 -4.15 -18.00
C ALA A 98 -6.72 -5.48 -17.42
N GLN A 99 -7.58 -6.40 -16.96
CA GLN A 99 -7.12 -7.76 -16.67
C GLN A 99 -6.85 -8.50 -17.98
N LEU A 100 -5.58 -8.79 -18.23
CA LEU A 100 -5.10 -9.59 -19.36
C LEU A 100 -5.92 -10.89 -19.45
N SER A 101 -6.75 -11.00 -20.48
CA SER A 101 -7.31 -12.27 -20.93
C SER A 101 -6.14 -13.13 -21.37
N LEU A 102 -5.77 -14.11 -20.55
CA LEU A 102 -4.83 -15.15 -20.96
C LEU A 102 -5.62 -16.14 -21.80
N ASP A 103 -5.58 -15.94 -23.11
CA ASP A 103 -6.04 -16.94 -24.08
C ASP A 103 -5.11 -18.16 -24.00
N PHE A 104 -5.44 -19.10 -23.11
CA PHE A 104 -4.85 -20.43 -23.13
C PHE A 104 -5.43 -21.18 -24.33
N GLY A 105 -4.86 -20.91 -25.52
CA GLY A 105 -5.14 -21.64 -26.74
C GLY A 105 -4.93 -23.14 -26.53
N GLY A 106 -5.99 -23.91 -26.75
CA GLY A 106 -5.96 -25.36 -26.70
C GLY A 106 -4.96 -25.93 -27.70
N LEU A 107 -4.08 -26.78 -27.20
CA LEU A 107 -3.29 -27.68 -28.04
C LEU A 107 -4.17 -28.90 -28.32
N GLY A 108 -4.62 -29.01 -29.56
CA GLY A 108 -5.19 -30.23 -30.13
C GLY A 108 -4.14 -31.29 -30.41
#